data_AF-F9EC34-F1
#
_entry.id   AF-F9EC34-F1
#
_cell.length_a   1.000
_cell.length_b   1.000
_cell.length_c   1.000
_cell.angle_alpha   90.00
_cell.angle_beta   90.00
_cell.angle_gamma   90.00
#
_symmetry.space_group_name_H-M   'P 1'
#
loop_
_entity.id
_entity.type
_entity.pdbx_description
1 polymer ?
#
loop_
_entity_poly.entity_id
_entity_poly.type
_entity_poly.pdbx_seq_one_letter_code
_entity_poly.pdbx_strand_id
1 'polypeptide(L)'
;MTTPDVPSTGSGVESPASPSTASPADGAEDPRRRAVRLRHRRRLLAWGAVPALLASVISIWLGFVFLMTLAANRSVIAQDYPAAVSRYETVARVNPWLDEWRVHYNLGTARLLADDTDGAVDELEEALTSAPSAGMIDAQGQDGTTTQVRDPQAPECLVRVNLYMTHLARAQKATDAGDEGSARAAEDEATAAAGECEVPPPPQNSQDPSASPSTDPSATPSEDPSATPSEDPSATPSGSAEPSSEPTSDESADSTPSDSPTDDSSSTPSSSSSPSPASASPSPADPQRDKLQDRNDRANGTGNKGGNGRKW
;
A
#
# COMPACT_ATOMS: atom_id res chain seq x y z
N MET A 1 -16.31 -81.33 30.96
CA MET A 1 -17.66 -81.66 31.47
C MET A 1 -18.64 -80.64 30.90
N THR A 2 -19.90 -81.04 30.65
CA THR A 2 -21.04 -80.20 30.21
C THR A 2 -20.91 -79.43 28.87
N THR A 3 -21.27 -80.13 27.80
CA THR A 3 -22.23 -79.70 26.75
C THR A 3 -23.66 -79.55 27.32
N PRO A 4 -24.73 -79.12 26.58
CA PRO A 4 -24.93 -78.97 25.11
C PRO A 4 -25.50 -77.57 24.72
N ASP A 5 -26.24 -77.24 23.64
CA ASP A 5 -26.88 -77.89 22.44
C ASP A 5 -26.78 -76.84 21.26
N VAL A 6 -26.90 -77.10 19.93
CA VAL A 6 -27.95 -77.68 19.03
C VAL A 6 -29.23 -76.79 18.94
N PRO A 7 -29.86 -76.50 17.77
CA PRO A 7 -29.80 -77.19 16.46
C PRO A 7 -29.56 -76.34 15.19
N SER A 8 -29.44 -77.06 14.07
CA SER A 8 -29.67 -76.59 12.70
C SER A 8 -31.17 -76.56 12.35
N THR A 9 -31.63 -75.53 11.63
CA THR A 9 -32.77 -75.64 10.69
C THR A 9 -32.54 -74.71 9.50
N GLY A 10 -32.65 -75.27 8.29
CA GLY A 10 -32.86 -74.48 7.09
C GLY A 10 -34.35 -74.25 6.85
N SER A 11 -34.69 -73.08 6.30
CA SER A 11 -35.94 -72.87 5.57
C SER A 11 -35.66 -71.83 4.49
N GLY A 12 -35.81 -72.24 3.22
CA GLY A 12 -35.83 -71.27 2.13
C GLY A 12 -37.10 -70.45 2.22
N VAL A 13 -36.97 -69.13 2.10
CA VAL A 13 -38.09 -68.27 1.68
C VAL A 13 -37.60 -67.49 0.47
N GLU A 14 -38.28 -67.76 -0.64
CA GLU A 14 -38.17 -67.11 -1.93
C GLU A 14 -38.31 -65.59 -1.77
N SER A 15 -37.22 -64.83 -1.93
CA SER A 15 -37.31 -63.37 -2.08
C SER A 15 -37.71 -63.06 -3.52
N PRO A 16 -38.86 -62.39 -3.75
CA PRO A 16 -39.30 -62.05 -5.10
C PRO A 16 -38.31 -61.07 -5.74
N ALA A 17 -38.16 -61.19 -7.06
CA ALA A 17 -37.25 -60.38 -7.85
C ALA A 17 -37.34 -58.89 -7.52
N SER A 18 -36.21 -58.30 -7.16
CA SER A 18 -36.07 -56.84 -7.08
C SER A 18 -36.51 -56.25 -8.41
N PRO A 19 -37.55 -55.38 -8.47
CA PRO A 19 -37.67 -54.49 -9.61
C PRO A 19 -36.42 -53.62 -9.57
N SER A 20 -35.56 -53.74 -10.58
CA SER A 20 -34.46 -52.82 -10.78
C SER A 20 -35.06 -51.41 -10.83
N THR A 21 -34.90 -50.65 -9.74
CA THR A 21 -35.24 -49.23 -9.71
C THR A 21 -34.29 -48.56 -10.68
N ALA A 22 -34.72 -48.47 -11.94
CA ALA A 22 -33.98 -47.80 -12.98
C ALA A 22 -33.66 -46.39 -12.47
N SER A 23 -32.37 -46.09 -12.33
CA SER A 23 -31.92 -44.72 -12.12
C SER A 23 -32.61 -43.86 -13.17
N PRO A 24 -33.42 -42.86 -12.79
CA PRO A 24 -34.02 -41.98 -13.78
C PRO A 24 -32.89 -41.28 -14.51
N ALA A 25 -32.76 -41.59 -15.80
CA ALA A 25 -31.76 -40.99 -16.67
C ALA A 25 -31.91 -39.47 -16.66
N ASP A 26 -30.76 -38.79 -16.69
CA ASP A 26 -30.61 -37.34 -16.88
C ASP A 26 -31.71 -36.48 -16.28
N GLY A 27 -31.48 -36.05 -15.03
CA GLY A 27 -32.17 -34.91 -14.42
C GLY A 27 -31.88 -33.61 -15.16
N ALA A 28 -32.42 -33.47 -16.37
CA ALA A 28 -32.36 -32.28 -17.20
C ALA A 28 -33.06 -31.13 -16.45
N GLU A 29 -32.24 -30.34 -15.77
CA GLU A 29 -32.72 -29.39 -14.78
C GLU A 29 -33.70 -28.37 -15.37
N ASP A 30 -34.84 -28.20 -14.70
CA ASP A 30 -35.92 -27.27 -15.11
C ASP A 30 -35.33 -25.92 -15.57
N PRO A 31 -35.51 -25.54 -16.85
CA PRO A 31 -34.87 -24.36 -17.41
C PRO A 31 -35.28 -23.07 -16.67
N ARG A 32 -36.45 -23.06 -16.01
CA ARG A 32 -36.89 -21.92 -15.18
C ARG A 32 -36.07 -21.80 -13.90
N ARG A 33 -35.77 -22.91 -13.23
CA ARG A 33 -34.89 -22.94 -12.03
C ARG A 33 -33.45 -22.57 -12.38
N ARG A 34 -32.93 -23.10 -13.49
CA ARG A 34 -31.61 -22.73 -14.04
C ARG A 34 -31.53 -21.23 -14.36
N ALA A 35 -32.56 -20.67 -15.01
CA ALA A 35 -32.63 -19.24 -15.34
C ALA A 35 -32.63 -18.33 -14.10
N VAL A 36 -33.35 -18.71 -13.02
CA VAL A 36 -33.37 -17.93 -11.77
C VAL A 36 -31.99 -17.91 -11.10
N ARG A 37 -31.31 -19.06 -10.97
CA ARG A 37 -29.95 -19.09 -10.40
C ARG A 37 -28.94 -18.31 -11.23
N LEU A 38 -29.01 -18.40 -12.56
CA LEU A 38 -28.14 -17.62 -13.46
C LEU A 38 -28.41 -16.12 -13.35
N ARG A 39 -29.65 -15.68 -13.19
CA ARG A 39 -29.98 -14.26 -12.93
C ARG A 39 -29.41 -13.78 -11.59
N HIS A 40 -29.48 -14.59 -10.54
CA HIS A 40 -28.91 -14.23 -9.24
C HIS A 40 -27.37 -14.19 -9.28
N ARG A 41 -26.72 -15.20 -9.87
CA ARG A 41 -25.25 -15.19 -10.10
C ARG A 41 -24.79 -14.01 -10.95
N ARG A 42 -25.51 -13.66 -12.04
CA ARG A 42 -25.18 -12.48 -12.86
C ARG A 42 -25.33 -11.16 -12.08
N ARG A 43 -26.29 -11.05 -11.17
CA ARG A 43 -26.40 -9.87 -10.29
C ARG A 43 -25.24 -9.80 -9.29
N LEU A 44 -24.86 -10.91 -8.65
CA LEU A 44 -23.71 -10.95 -7.74
C LEU A 44 -22.40 -10.62 -8.47
N LEU A 45 -22.18 -11.19 -9.67
CA LEU A 45 -21.04 -10.85 -10.51
C LEU A 45 -21.05 -9.37 -10.94
N ALA A 46 -22.20 -8.80 -11.31
CA ALA A 46 -22.28 -7.38 -11.69
C ALA A 46 -21.95 -6.43 -10.52
N TRP A 47 -22.36 -6.77 -9.30
CA TRP A 47 -22.06 -5.97 -8.10
C TRP A 47 -20.59 -6.04 -7.68
N GLY A 48 -19.89 -7.16 -7.94
CA GLY A 48 -18.45 -7.27 -7.70
C GLY A 48 -17.57 -6.77 -8.87
N ALA A 49 -18.02 -6.95 -10.12
CA ALA A 49 -17.21 -6.68 -11.30
C ALA A 49 -16.97 -5.19 -11.55
N VAL A 50 -17.94 -4.31 -11.27
CA VAL A 50 -17.74 -2.86 -11.48
C VAL A 50 -16.70 -2.30 -10.49
N PRO A 51 -16.78 -2.55 -9.16
CA PRO A 51 -15.72 -2.19 -8.23
C PRO A 51 -14.37 -2.84 -8.57
N ALA A 52 -14.35 -4.12 -8.96
CA ALA A 52 -13.10 -4.80 -9.32
C ALA A 52 -12.44 -4.21 -10.58
N LEU A 53 -13.23 -3.81 -11.59
CA LEU A 53 -12.71 -3.14 -12.77
C LEU A 53 -12.16 -1.75 -12.42
N LEU A 54 -12.88 -0.95 -11.62
CA LEU A 54 -12.38 0.35 -11.15
C LEU A 54 -11.07 0.21 -10.37
N ALA A 55 -11.00 -0.74 -9.43
CA ALA A 55 -9.77 -1.06 -8.71
C ALA A 55 -8.64 -1.44 -9.67
N SER A 56 -8.90 -2.30 -10.66
CA SER A 56 -7.87 -2.69 -11.65
C SER A 56 -7.35 -1.53 -12.50
N VAL A 57 -8.23 -0.59 -12.88
CA VAL A 57 -7.83 0.62 -13.62
C VAL A 57 -6.96 1.53 -12.76
N ILE A 58 -7.35 1.74 -11.48
CA ILE A 58 -6.56 2.51 -10.53
C ILE A 58 -5.20 1.84 -10.27
N SER A 59 -5.15 0.51 -10.08
CA SER A 59 -3.90 -0.23 -9.91
C SER A 59 -2.98 -0.14 -11.13
N ILE A 60 -3.52 -0.22 -12.35
CA ILE A 60 -2.74 -0.06 -13.59
C ILE A 60 -2.19 1.37 -13.70
N TRP A 61 -3.00 2.38 -13.38
CA TRP A 61 -2.59 3.79 -13.41
C TRP A 61 -1.53 4.11 -12.34
N LEU A 62 -1.72 3.66 -11.09
CA LEU A 62 -0.72 3.78 -10.03
C LEU A 62 0.58 3.06 -10.40
N GLY A 63 0.51 1.86 -10.96
CA GLY A 63 1.66 1.12 -11.46
C GLY A 63 2.39 1.84 -12.59
N PHE A 64 1.65 2.50 -13.50
CA PHE A 64 2.24 3.33 -14.55
C PHE A 64 2.96 4.55 -13.98
N VAL A 65 2.32 5.31 -13.07
CA VAL A 65 2.93 6.46 -12.39
C VAL A 65 4.21 6.04 -11.66
N PHE A 66 4.14 4.97 -10.86
CA PHE A 66 5.28 4.44 -10.12
C PHE A 66 6.45 4.03 -11.04
N LEU A 67 6.18 3.28 -12.11
CA LEU A 67 7.21 2.87 -13.07
C LEU A 67 7.84 4.05 -13.81
N MET A 68 7.06 5.09 -14.13
CA MET A 68 7.56 6.31 -14.76
C MET A 68 8.44 7.12 -13.81
N THR A 69 8.05 7.29 -12.54
CA THR A 69 8.86 7.92 -11.49
C THR A 69 10.17 7.15 -11.25
N LEU A 70 10.11 5.82 -11.13
CA LEU A 70 11.31 4.97 -10.98
C LEU A 70 12.26 5.09 -12.19
N ALA A 71 11.72 5.14 -13.41
CA ALA A 71 12.50 5.33 -14.62
C ALA A 71 13.11 6.76 -14.71
N ALA A 72 12.43 7.77 -14.17
CA ALA A 72 12.96 9.13 -14.05
C ALA A 72 14.11 9.18 -13.03
N ASN A 73 13.93 8.65 -11.82
CA ASN A 73 14.98 8.53 -10.79
C ASN A 73 16.23 7.80 -11.32
N ARG A 74 16.04 6.67 -12.00
CA ARG A 74 17.15 5.94 -12.63
C ARG A 74 17.90 6.79 -13.66
N SER A 75 17.23 7.73 -14.32
CA SER A 75 17.85 8.63 -15.29
C SER A 75 18.61 9.77 -14.61
N VAL A 76 18.11 10.29 -13.48
CA VAL A 76 18.86 11.22 -12.61
C VAL A 76 20.16 10.56 -12.10
N ILE A 77 20.09 9.32 -11.61
CA ILE A 77 21.27 8.55 -11.16
C ILE A 77 22.25 8.29 -12.32
N ALA A 78 21.74 8.09 -13.53
CA ALA A 78 22.55 7.93 -14.74
C ALA A 78 23.04 9.27 -15.34
N GLN A 79 22.74 10.41 -14.70
CA GLN A 79 23.01 11.77 -15.17
C GLN A 79 22.40 12.13 -16.54
N ASP A 80 21.38 11.38 -16.96
CA ASP A 80 20.56 11.66 -18.15
C ASP A 80 19.37 12.55 -17.77
N TYR A 81 19.69 13.80 -17.41
CA TYR A 81 18.70 14.76 -16.93
C TYR A 81 17.62 15.13 -17.96
N PRO A 82 17.91 15.31 -19.28
CA PRO A 82 16.86 15.54 -20.27
C PRO A 82 15.83 14.41 -20.33
N ALA A 83 16.28 13.16 -20.20
CA ALA A 83 15.37 12.03 -20.16
C ALA A 83 14.67 11.89 -18.78
N ALA A 84 15.28 12.33 -17.67
CA ALA A 84 14.61 12.45 -16.38
C ALA A 84 13.45 13.46 -16.45
N VAL A 85 13.69 14.67 -16.96
CA VAL A 85 12.68 15.73 -17.18
C VAL A 85 11.52 15.18 -18.02
N SER A 86 11.78 14.61 -19.18
CA SER A 86 10.72 14.07 -20.07
C SER A 86 9.83 13.01 -19.40
N ARG A 87 10.39 12.18 -18.52
CA ARG A 87 9.63 11.21 -17.73
C ARG A 87 8.83 11.87 -16.62
N TYR A 88 9.40 12.85 -15.92
CA TYR A 88 8.69 13.62 -14.90
C TYR A 88 7.55 14.49 -15.46
N GLU A 89 7.73 15.13 -16.62
CA GLU A 89 6.64 15.82 -17.34
C GLU A 89 5.50 14.87 -17.72
N THR A 90 5.84 13.62 -18.04
CA THR A 90 4.83 12.59 -18.30
C THR A 90 4.09 12.22 -17.02
N VAL A 91 4.78 12.07 -15.88
CA VAL A 91 4.16 11.87 -14.56
C VAL A 91 3.24 13.03 -14.20
N ALA A 92 3.70 14.28 -14.32
CA ALA A 92 2.91 15.47 -14.03
C ALA A 92 1.63 15.55 -14.87
N ARG A 93 1.71 15.20 -16.16
CA ARG A 93 0.54 15.17 -17.05
C ARG A 93 -0.48 14.08 -16.70
N VAL A 94 -0.07 12.96 -16.09
CA VAL A 94 -0.97 11.84 -15.75
C VAL A 94 -1.39 11.79 -14.29
N ASN A 95 -0.74 12.54 -13.40
CA ASN A 95 -1.02 12.60 -11.97
C ASN A 95 -1.49 13.99 -11.53
N PRO A 96 -2.77 14.33 -11.72
CA PRO A 96 -3.31 15.66 -11.43
C PRO A 96 -3.79 15.84 -9.97
N TRP A 97 -3.49 14.90 -9.04
CA TRP A 97 -4.03 14.99 -7.67
C TRP A 97 -3.25 14.25 -6.55
N LEU A 98 -2.34 13.31 -6.83
CA LEU A 98 -1.57 12.64 -5.76
C LEU A 98 -0.27 13.38 -5.51
N ASP A 99 -0.09 13.88 -4.28
CA ASP A 99 1.11 14.58 -3.82
C ASP A 99 1.62 15.62 -4.85
N GLU A 100 0.74 16.57 -5.21
CA GLU A 100 0.99 17.62 -6.22
C GLU A 100 2.36 18.29 -6.03
N TRP A 101 2.69 18.67 -4.79
CA TRP A 101 4.00 19.23 -4.45
C TRP A 101 5.17 18.31 -4.83
N ARG A 102 5.06 16.98 -4.67
CA ARG A 102 6.12 16.02 -5.01
C ARG A 102 6.30 15.89 -6.51
N VAL A 103 5.21 15.92 -7.25
CA VAL A 103 5.21 15.85 -8.72
C VAL A 103 6.00 17.03 -9.29
N HIS A 104 5.63 18.24 -8.87
CA HIS A 104 6.26 19.48 -9.30
C HIS A 104 7.69 19.63 -8.73
N TYR A 105 7.93 19.27 -7.46
CA TYR A 105 9.28 19.26 -6.87
C TYR A 105 10.25 18.37 -7.63
N ASN A 106 9.85 17.14 -7.97
CA ASN A 106 10.70 16.21 -8.70
C ASN A 106 11.00 16.69 -10.13
N LEU A 107 10.01 17.27 -10.81
CA LEU A 107 10.18 17.83 -12.15
C LEU A 107 11.09 19.07 -12.15
N GLY A 108 10.83 20.03 -11.25
CA GLY A 108 11.66 21.23 -11.10
C GLY A 108 13.10 20.90 -10.70
N THR A 109 13.31 19.93 -9.80
CA THR A 109 14.65 19.43 -9.44
C THR A 109 15.35 18.78 -10.64
N ALA A 110 14.63 18.01 -11.47
CA ALA A 110 15.20 17.43 -12.69
C ALA A 110 15.55 18.49 -13.74
N ARG A 111 14.77 19.58 -13.84
CA ARG A 111 15.06 20.73 -14.71
C ARG A 111 16.27 21.54 -14.23
N LEU A 112 16.40 21.76 -12.92
CA LEU A 112 17.60 22.38 -12.32
C LEU A 112 18.87 21.59 -12.68
N LEU A 113 18.83 20.25 -12.54
CA LEU A 113 19.94 19.38 -12.93
C LEU A 113 20.23 19.39 -14.44
N ALA A 114 19.26 19.77 -15.27
CA ALA A 114 19.39 19.92 -16.72
C ALA A 114 19.83 21.33 -17.17
N ASP A 115 20.19 22.24 -16.25
CA ASP A 115 20.46 23.68 -16.48
C ASP A 115 19.26 24.49 -17.02
N ASP A 116 18.04 23.92 -16.94
CA ASP A 116 16.79 24.62 -17.22
C ASP A 116 16.31 25.36 -15.95
N THR A 117 17.04 26.42 -15.61
CA THR A 117 16.73 27.28 -14.45
C THR A 117 15.40 28.02 -14.56
N ASP A 118 14.84 28.12 -15.77
CA ASP A 118 13.60 28.86 -16.00
C ASP A 118 12.42 27.94 -15.72
N GLY A 119 12.36 26.79 -16.39
CA GLY A 119 11.37 25.77 -16.09
C GLY A 119 11.53 25.11 -14.72
N ALA A 120 12.68 25.24 -14.04
CA ALA A 120 12.86 24.78 -12.67
C ALA A 120 12.14 25.68 -11.64
N VAL A 121 12.20 27.01 -11.79
CA VAL A 121 11.47 27.92 -10.88
C VAL A 121 9.96 27.75 -11.04
N ASP A 122 9.44 27.72 -12.28
CA ASP A 122 8.00 27.55 -12.54
C ASP A 122 7.43 26.33 -11.78
N GLU A 123 8.12 25.19 -11.80
CA GLU A 123 7.67 23.96 -11.15
C GLU A 123 7.92 23.97 -9.64
N LEU A 124 9.03 24.55 -9.17
CA LEU A 124 9.30 24.60 -7.73
C LEU A 124 8.42 25.65 -7.01
N GLU A 125 8.01 26.73 -7.68
CA GLU A 125 6.99 27.65 -7.17
C GLU A 125 5.62 26.96 -7.09
N GLU A 126 5.20 26.23 -8.13
CA GLU A 126 3.96 25.44 -8.10
C GLU A 126 4.00 24.37 -6.99
N ALA A 127 5.15 23.72 -6.79
CA ALA A 127 5.35 22.78 -5.69
C ALA A 127 5.18 23.45 -4.31
N LEU A 128 5.66 24.70 -4.16
CA LEU A 128 5.57 25.44 -2.91
C LEU A 128 4.12 25.79 -2.53
N THR A 129 3.20 25.90 -3.51
CA THR A 129 1.78 26.21 -3.24
C THR A 129 1.05 25.10 -2.47
N SER A 130 1.46 23.85 -2.68
CA SER A 130 0.82 22.64 -2.14
C SER A 130 1.71 21.88 -1.15
N ALA A 131 2.94 22.33 -0.91
CA ALA A 131 3.87 21.74 0.05
C ALA A 131 3.37 21.89 1.50
N PRO A 132 3.32 20.80 2.29
CA PRO A 132 3.10 20.89 3.73
C PRO A 132 4.13 21.79 4.43
N SER A 133 3.62 22.73 5.24
CA SER A 133 4.43 23.72 5.94
C SER A 133 5.37 23.10 6.98
N ALA A 134 6.56 23.68 7.12
CA ALA A 134 7.60 23.17 8.00
C ALA A 134 7.27 23.38 9.48
N GLY A 135 7.48 22.35 10.31
CA GLY A 135 7.45 22.51 11.77
C GLY A 135 8.61 23.39 12.25
N MET A 136 8.56 23.85 13.51
CA MET A 136 9.76 24.33 14.20
C MET A 136 10.37 23.17 14.97
N ILE A 137 11.68 22.98 14.87
CA ILE A 137 12.45 21.97 15.60
C ILE A 137 13.63 22.62 16.33
N ASP A 138 14.06 22.01 17.43
CA ASP A 138 15.26 22.40 18.16
C ASP A 138 16.51 21.91 17.41
N ALA A 139 17.22 22.83 16.75
CA ALA A 139 18.56 22.58 16.24
C ALA A 139 19.61 22.96 17.29
N GLN A 140 20.74 22.24 17.30
CA GLN A 140 21.87 22.58 18.15
C GLN A 140 22.93 23.32 17.32
N GLY A 141 23.21 24.57 17.68
CA GLY A 141 24.31 25.36 17.14
C GLY A 141 25.67 24.78 17.48
N GLN A 142 26.70 25.14 16.71
CA GLN A 142 28.08 24.69 16.92
C GLN A 142 28.70 25.16 18.25
N ASP A 143 28.08 26.16 18.89
CA ASP A 143 28.40 26.67 20.22
C ASP A 143 27.72 25.88 21.36
N GLY A 144 26.87 24.90 21.02
CA GLY A 144 26.07 24.11 21.96
C GLY A 144 24.73 24.75 22.33
N THR A 145 24.39 25.93 21.81
CA THR A 145 23.12 26.61 22.03
C THR A 145 22.00 25.92 21.25
N THR A 146 20.83 25.74 21.86
CA THR A 146 19.63 25.27 21.15
C THR A 146 18.87 26.45 20.55
N THR A 147 18.61 26.39 19.24
CA THR A 147 17.81 27.37 18.50
C THR A 147 16.64 26.68 17.79
N GLN A 148 15.46 27.30 17.82
CA GLN A 148 14.33 26.80 17.03
C GLN A 148 14.50 27.24 15.57
N VAL A 149 14.60 26.28 14.67
CA VAL A 149 14.66 26.46 13.21
C VAL A 149 13.47 25.78 12.54
N ARG A 150 13.16 26.14 11.30
CA ARG A 150 12.22 25.34 10.50
C ARG A 150 12.83 23.96 10.22
N ASP A 151 12.02 22.92 10.27
CA ASP A 151 12.44 21.54 9.96
C ASP A 151 13.01 21.45 8.53
N PRO A 152 14.34 21.20 8.36
CA PRO A 152 14.95 21.13 7.04
C PRO A 152 14.48 19.93 6.20
N GLN A 153 13.84 18.94 6.82
CA GLN A 153 13.30 17.75 6.14
C GLN A 153 11.81 17.90 5.79
N ALA A 154 11.17 19.00 6.19
CA ALA A 154 9.78 19.26 5.83
C ALA A 154 9.65 19.71 4.36
N PRO A 155 8.53 19.37 3.68
CA PRO A 155 8.32 19.68 2.27
C PRO A 155 8.53 21.15 1.88
N GLU A 156 8.01 22.11 2.67
CA GLU A 156 8.23 23.54 2.48
C GLU A 156 9.74 23.85 2.34
N CYS A 157 10.57 23.38 3.27
CA CYS A 157 12.00 23.69 3.24
C CYS A 157 12.76 22.95 2.14
N LEU A 158 12.39 21.71 1.80
CA LEU A 158 12.97 21.01 0.66
C LEU A 158 12.74 21.76 -0.66
N VAL A 159 11.51 22.25 -0.89
CA VAL A 159 11.17 23.05 -2.08
C VAL A 159 11.93 24.39 -2.08
N ARG A 160 11.96 25.09 -0.94
CA ARG A 160 12.63 26.40 -0.80
C ARG A 160 14.15 26.31 -0.98
N VAL A 161 14.79 25.24 -0.50
CA VAL A 161 16.21 24.96 -0.77
C VAL A 161 16.47 24.77 -2.27
N ASN A 162 15.60 24.05 -2.99
CA ASN A 162 15.79 23.86 -4.43
C ASN A 162 15.51 25.14 -5.24
N LEU A 163 14.55 25.98 -4.82
CA LEU A 163 14.39 27.34 -5.38
C LEU A 163 15.66 28.18 -5.15
N TYR A 164 16.16 28.23 -3.92
CA TYR A 164 17.41 28.91 -3.58
C TYR A 164 18.57 28.49 -4.49
N MET A 165 18.79 27.18 -4.66
CA MET A 165 19.82 26.64 -5.55
C MET A 165 19.58 26.99 -7.02
N THR A 166 18.32 27.08 -7.46
CA THR A 166 17.95 27.47 -8.83
C THR A 166 18.28 28.94 -9.11
N HIS A 167 17.98 29.84 -8.18
CA HIS A 167 18.35 31.25 -8.30
C HIS A 167 19.87 31.47 -8.19
N LEU A 168 20.59 30.70 -7.36
CA LEU A 168 22.07 30.72 -7.40
C LEU A 168 22.63 30.28 -8.77
N ALA A 169 22.04 29.26 -9.41
CA ALA A 169 22.44 28.85 -10.76
C ALA A 169 22.19 29.97 -11.80
N ARG A 170 21.06 30.69 -11.69
CA ARG A 170 20.80 31.90 -12.50
C ARG A 170 21.83 32.99 -12.25
N ALA A 171 22.21 33.24 -10.99
CA ALA A 171 23.20 34.25 -10.64
C ALA A 171 24.57 33.95 -11.24
N GLN A 172 25.01 32.68 -11.19
CA GLN A 172 26.23 32.22 -11.84
C GLN A 172 26.16 32.40 -13.38
N LYS A 173 25.06 31.97 -14.00
CA LYS A 173 24.83 32.09 -15.46
C LYS A 173 24.82 33.54 -15.95
N ALA A 174 24.26 34.46 -15.16
CA ALA A 174 24.33 35.89 -15.41
C ALA A 174 25.75 36.46 -15.24
N THR A 175 26.49 36.00 -14.22
CA THR A 175 27.89 36.36 -13.98
C THR A 175 28.79 35.91 -15.14
N ASP A 176 28.63 34.68 -15.63
CA ASP A 176 29.35 34.14 -16.78
C ASP A 176 29.01 34.88 -18.09
N ALA A 177 27.80 35.45 -18.19
CA ALA A 177 27.40 36.34 -19.27
C ALA A 177 27.90 37.80 -19.11
N GLY A 178 28.49 38.15 -17.97
CA GLY A 178 28.91 39.52 -17.64
C GLY A 178 27.78 40.46 -17.21
N ASP A 179 26.59 39.94 -16.90
CA ASP A 179 25.44 40.70 -16.40
C ASP A 179 25.39 40.72 -14.87
N GLU A 180 26.24 41.56 -14.31
CA GLU A 180 26.31 41.93 -12.88
C GLU A 180 24.98 42.42 -12.28
N GLY A 181 24.04 42.90 -13.11
CA GLY A 181 22.73 43.37 -12.67
C GLY A 181 21.78 42.20 -12.43
N SER A 182 21.65 41.33 -13.43
CA SER A 182 20.86 40.11 -13.34
C SER A 182 21.45 39.11 -12.33
N ALA A 183 22.78 39.08 -12.16
CA ALA A 183 23.43 38.26 -11.14
C ALA A 183 22.97 38.63 -9.71
N ARG A 184 23.03 39.91 -9.34
CA ARG A 184 22.53 40.38 -8.04
C ARG A 184 21.03 40.18 -7.86
N ALA A 185 20.24 40.42 -8.90
CA ALA A 185 18.79 40.18 -8.84
C ALA A 185 18.50 38.71 -8.51
N ALA A 186 19.23 37.77 -9.11
CA ALA A 186 19.12 36.36 -8.80
C ALA A 186 19.66 35.98 -7.40
N GLU A 187 20.70 36.65 -6.88
CA GLU A 187 21.13 36.48 -5.46
C GLU A 187 20.07 36.97 -4.45
N ASP A 188 19.41 38.09 -4.75
CA ASP A 188 18.29 38.63 -3.96
C ASP A 188 17.06 37.69 -4.02
N GLU A 189 16.72 37.17 -5.21
CA GLU A 189 15.68 36.15 -5.40
C GLU A 189 16.00 34.85 -4.65
N ALA A 190 17.25 34.38 -4.68
CA ALA A 190 17.67 33.21 -3.90
C ALA A 190 17.40 33.44 -2.41
N THR A 191 17.85 34.57 -1.87
CA THR A 191 17.65 34.92 -0.46
C THR A 191 16.15 34.99 -0.09
N ALA A 192 15.30 35.49 -0.98
CA ALA A 192 13.85 35.49 -0.80
C ALA A 192 13.24 34.07 -0.86
N ALA A 193 13.73 33.23 -1.78
CA ALA A 193 13.32 31.84 -1.92
C ALA A 193 13.62 31.01 -0.67
N ALA A 194 14.77 31.22 -0.02
CA ALA A 194 15.13 30.56 1.25
C ALA A 194 14.13 30.85 2.38
N GLY A 195 13.84 32.14 2.62
CA GLY A 195 12.98 32.60 3.73
C GLY A 195 13.47 32.13 5.10
N GLU A 196 12.58 31.53 5.88
CA GLU A 196 12.84 31.03 7.23
C GLU A 196 13.42 29.60 7.27
N CYS A 197 13.66 28.98 6.11
CA CYS A 197 14.29 27.67 6.01
C CYS A 197 15.82 27.81 5.95
N GLU A 198 16.52 26.92 6.65
CA GLU A 198 17.97 26.82 6.59
C GLU A 198 18.39 26.43 5.16
N VAL A 199 19.27 27.23 4.54
CA VAL A 199 19.83 26.98 3.20
C VAL A 199 21.35 26.92 3.26
N PRO A 200 22.03 26.23 2.31
CA PRO A 200 23.47 26.29 2.20
C PRO A 200 23.96 27.74 2.09
N PRO A 201 25.09 28.12 2.69
CA PRO A 201 25.64 29.45 2.50
C PRO A 201 25.98 29.66 1.02
N PRO A 202 25.77 30.88 0.47
CA PRO A 202 26.08 31.15 -0.93
C PRO A 202 27.57 30.93 -1.20
N PRO A 203 27.94 30.44 -2.40
CA PRO A 203 29.34 30.24 -2.77
C PRO A 203 30.07 31.58 -2.75
N GLN A 204 30.90 31.80 -1.73
CA GLN A 204 31.63 33.06 -1.58
C GLN A 204 32.65 33.17 -2.71
N ASN A 205 32.52 34.21 -3.55
CA ASN A 205 33.44 34.58 -4.63
C ASN A 205 34.93 34.40 -4.26
N SER A 206 35.46 33.21 -4.57
CA SER A 206 36.82 32.76 -4.23
C SER A 206 37.38 31.97 -5.39
N GLN A 207 38.51 32.43 -5.92
CA GLN A 207 39.17 31.86 -7.09
C GLN A 207 39.96 30.60 -6.72
N ASP A 208 39.28 29.54 -6.31
CA ASP A 208 39.87 28.20 -6.11
C ASP A 208 39.05 27.14 -6.89
N PRO A 209 39.60 26.54 -7.96
CA PRO A 209 38.89 25.59 -8.81
C PRO A 209 38.74 24.18 -8.19
N SER A 210 39.02 24.02 -6.89
CA SER A 210 39.08 22.72 -6.21
C SER A 210 37.79 22.31 -5.50
N ALA A 211 36.80 23.20 -5.40
CA ALA A 211 35.48 22.86 -4.88
C ALA A 211 34.63 22.19 -5.98
N SER A 212 34.86 20.89 -6.19
CA SER A 212 33.83 20.05 -6.81
C SER A 212 32.51 20.29 -6.05
N PRO A 213 31.38 20.59 -6.72
CA PRO A 213 30.11 20.67 -6.03
C PRO A 213 29.88 19.34 -5.32
N SER A 214 29.57 19.37 -4.03
CA SER A 214 29.10 18.18 -3.32
C SER A 214 27.78 17.77 -3.95
N THR A 215 27.85 16.89 -4.95
CA THR A 215 26.73 16.12 -5.48
C THR A 215 26.35 15.04 -4.46
N ASP A 216 26.13 15.46 -3.21
CA ASP A 216 25.38 14.69 -2.23
C ASP A 216 23.95 15.22 -2.27
N PRO A 217 23.07 14.65 -3.11
CA PRO A 217 21.66 14.84 -2.93
C PRO A 217 21.28 14.15 -1.61
N SER A 218 21.39 14.89 -0.50
CA SER A 218 20.76 14.58 0.79
C SER A 218 19.23 14.77 0.70
N ALA A 219 18.69 14.14 -0.33
CA ALA A 219 17.32 13.86 -0.67
C ALA A 219 17.40 12.67 -1.63
N THR A 220 17.57 11.46 -1.09
CA THR A 220 17.14 10.25 -1.79
C THR A 220 15.69 10.52 -2.27
N PRO A 221 15.41 10.55 -3.58
CA PRO A 221 14.07 10.86 -4.06
C PRO A 221 13.13 9.85 -3.42
N SER A 222 12.13 10.29 -2.64
CA SER A 222 11.46 9.46 -1.64
C SER A 222 10.96 8.11 -2.18
N GLU A 223 11.80 7.07 -2.07
CA GLU A 223 11.43 5.68 -2.27
C GLU A 223 10.75 5.16 -1.01
N ASP A 224 9.51 5.62 -0.78
CA ASP A 224 8.55 4.83 -0.02
C ASP A 224 7.25 4.69 -0.82
N PRO A 225 7.15 3.57 -1.54
CA PRO A 225 5.98 2.73 -1.43
C PRO A 225 6.40 1.29 -1.12
N SER A 226 6.80 1.02 0.12
CA SER A 226 7.14 -0.33 0.59
C SER A 226 6.73 -0.58 2.04
N ALA A 227 5.42 -0.73 2.23
CA ALA A 227 4.92 -1.61 3.28
C ALA A 227 5.33 -3.07 2.95
N THR A 228 6.51 -3.48 3.40
CA THR A 228 6.94 -4.89 3.33
C THR A 228 6.26 -5.71 4.44
N PRO A 229 5.59 -6.83 4.11
CA PRO A 229 5.24 -7.82 5.10
C PRO A 229 6.51 -8.54 5.55
N SER A 230 6.77 -8.60 6.85
CA SER A 230 7.84 -9.43 7.40
C SER A 230 7.43 -10.91 7.37
N GLU A 231 7.89 -11.65 6.36
CA GLU A 231 8.17 -13.08 6.50
C GLU A 231 9.66 -13.33 6.20
N ASP A 232 10.33 -13.98 7.13
CA ASP A 232 11.77 -14.27 7.14
C ASP A 232 12.08 -15.50 6.26
N PRO A 233 13.02 -15.36 5.31
CA PRO A 233 14.01 -16.42 5.17
C PRO A 233 15.43 -15.87 4.92
N SER A 234 16.26 -15.80 5.95
CA SER A 234 17.70 -15.52 5.82
C SER A 234 18.61 -16.61 6.41
N ALA A 235 19.26 -17.37 5.51
CA ALA A 235 20.50 -18.09 5.78
C ALA A 235 21.38 -18.24 4.51
N THR A 236 21.92 -17.09 4.06
CA THR A 236 23.30 -16.90 3.53
C THR A 236 23.99 -17.96 2.64
N PRO A 237 24.47 -17.55 1.44
CA PRO A 237 25.52 -18.25 0.70
C PRO A 237 26.80 -17.41 0.51
N SER A 238 27.95 -17.87 1.05
CA SER A 238 29.34 -17.57 0.63
C SER A 238 30.31 -18.41 1.47
N GLY A 239 31.43 -18.95 0.96
CA GLY A 239 32.00 -18.87 -0.39
C GLY A 239 32.97 -20.04 -0.67
N SER A 240 33.71 -19.96 -1.79
CA SER A 240 34.42 -21.09 -2.40
C SER A 240 35.58 -21.72 -1.61
N ALA A 241 35.67 -23.05 -1.71
CA ALA A 241 36.93 -23.80 -1.76
C ALA A 241 36.75 -25.02 -2.69
N GLU A 242 37.64 -25.20 -3.66
CA GLU A 242 37.71 -26.40 -4.54
C GLU A 242 38.53 -27.54 -3.87
N PRO A 243 38.84 -28.68 -4.54
CA PRO A 243 37.90 -29.78 -4.75
C PRO A 243 38.51 -31.15 -4.38
N SER A 244 37.72 -32.16 -3.96
CA SER A 244 38.04 -33.60 -4.17
C SER A 244 37.01 -34.61 -3.64
N SER A 245 37.05 -35.80 -4.27
CA SER A 245 36.71 -37.14 -3.76
C SER A 245 35.25 -37.57 -3.54
N GLU A 246 34.75 -38.21 -4.60
CA GLU A 246 34.18 -39.58 -4.64
C GLU A 246 32.74 -39.89 -4.14
N PRO A 247 32.11 -40.96 -4.67
CA PRO A 247 30.66 -41.19 -4.55
C PRO A 247 30.25 -42.49 -3.82
N THR A 248 29.22 -42.39 -2.97
CA THR A 248 28.38 -43.51 -2.49
C THR A 248 26.98 -42.93 -2.24
N SER A 249 25.90 -43.32 -2.93
CA SER A 249 25.21 -44.63 -3.01
C SER A 249 24.20 -44.86 -1.88
N ASP A 250 23.09 -45.52 -2.27
CA ASP A 250 21.96 -46.04 -1.48
C ASP A 250 20.96 -45.01 -0.88
N GLU A 251 19.69 -45.35 -0.64
CA GLU A 251 18.61 -46.07 -1.38
C GLU A 251 17.36 -46.08 -0.46
N SER A 252 16.18 -46.45 -0.99
CA SER A 252 14.90 -46.70 -0.25
C SER A 252 14.21 -45.46 0.37
N ALA A 253 12.94 -45.13 0.03
CA ALA A 253 11.67 -45.80 0.37
C ALA A 253 11.27 -45.64 1.87
N ASP A 254 10.01 -45.52 2.29
CA ASP A 254 8.72 -45.82 1.65
C ASP A 254 7.56 -44.92 2.18
N SER A 255 6.41 -45.09 1.55
CA SER A 255 5.06 -44.54 1.68
C SER A 255 4.38 -44.52 3.07
N THR A 256 3.43 -43.58 3.20
CA THR A 256 2.05 -43.66 3.77
C THR A 256 1.68 -42.69 4.91
N PRO A 257 0.42 -42.16 4.91
CA PRO A 257 -0.09 -41.22 5.91
C PRO A 257 -0.88 -41.91 7.05
N SER A 258 -1.20 -41.17 8.12
CA SER A 258 -2.17 -41.61 9.12
C SER A 258 -2.98 -40.44 9.70
N ASP A 259 -4.14 -40.76 10.25
CA ASP A 259 -5.32 -39.88 10.35
C ASP A 259 -5.69 -39.47 11.79
N SER A 260 -6.17 -38.22 11.93
CA SER A 260 -7.22 -37.82 12.90
C SER A 260 -6.86 -37.90 14.43
N PRO A 261 -7.78 -37.58 15.39
CA PRO A 261 -7.75 -36.26 16.04
C PRO A 261 -7.84 -36.29 17.59
N THR A 262 -7.73 -35.13 18.24
CA THR A 262 -8.12 -34.95 19.66
C THR A 262 -8.79 -33.60 19.91
N ASP A 263 -10.05 -33.65 20.38
CA ASP A 263 -10.70 -32.56 21.10
C ASP A 263 -9.96 -32.25 22.40
N ASP A 264 -9.94 -30.98 22.82
CA ASP A 264 -10.09 -30.67 24.24
C ASP A 264 -10.77 -29.30 24.45
N SER A 265 -11.52 -29.16 25.53
CA SER A 265 -12.41 -28.03 25.80
C SER A 265 -12.24 -27.50 27.21
N SER A 266 -11.82 -26.24 27.36
CA SER A 266 -12.33 -25.29 28.37
C SER A 266 -11.45 -24.05 28.50
N SER A 267 -12.09 -22.87 28.53
CA SER A 267 -11.87 -21.85 29.58
C SER A 267 -12.94 -20.76 29.53
N THR A 268 -13.40 -20.32 30.70
CA THR A 268 -14.53 -19.40 30.91
C THR A 268 -14.15 -17.93 30.77
N PRO A 269 -15.08 -17.03 30.38
CA PRO A 269 -14.82 -15.59 30.33
C PRO A 269 -14.93 -14.93 31.71
N SER A 270 -14.00 -14.02 32.02
CA SER A 270 -14.10 -13.11 33.17
C SER A 270 -14.73 -11.77 32.78
N SER A 271 -15.58 -11.24 33.65
CA SER A 271 -16.36 -10.01 33.43
C SER A 271 -15.69 -8.75 34.00
N SER A 272 -16.23 -7.59 33.60
CA SER A 272 -15.97 -6.23 34.14
C SER A 272 -14.69 -5.55 33.58
N SER A 273 -14.63 -4.23 33.35
CA SER A 273 -15.59 -3.14 33.63
C SER A 273 -15.64 -2.11 32.48
N SER A 274 -16.76 -1.39 32.37
CA SER A 274 -16.96 -0.27 31.44
C SER A 274 -16.48 1.05 32.05
N PRO A 275 -16.23 2.08 31.22
CA PRO A 275 -16.78 3.41 31.54
C PRO A 275 -17.61 4.00 30.39
N SER A 276 -18.77 4.56 30.72
CA SER A 276 -19.60 5.37 29.81
C SER A 276 -19.12 6.82 29.78
N PRO A 277 -19.55 7.57 28.75
CA PRO A 277 -20.25 8.83 29.08
C PRO A 277 -21.54 9.10 28.29
N ALA A 278 -22.48 9.72 29.01
CA ALA A 278 -23.51 10.70 28.62
C ALA A 278 -24.41 10.51 27.36
N SER A 279 -25.73 10.50 27.63
CA SER A 279 -26.85 10.55 26.69
C SER A 279 -27.08 11.89 25.97
N ALA A 280 -27.75 11.84 24.81
CA ALA A 280 -28.66 12.92 24.35
C ALA A 280 -29.82 12.42 23.46
N SER A 281 -31.00 12.23 24.08
CA SER A 281 -32.39 12.24 23.55
C SER A 281 -32.89 11.43 22.32
N PRO A 282 -34.20 11.07 22.27
CA PRO A 282 -34.75 10.13 21.30
C PRO A 282 -35.44 10.77 20.08
N SER A 283 -35.58 9.99 19.00
CA SER A 283 -36.46 10.25 17.85
C SER A 283 -37.11 8.93 17.38
N PRO A 284 -38.17 8.97 16.52
CA PRO A 284 -39.26 8.00 16.60
C PRO A 284 -38.89 6.56 16.20
N ALA A 285 -39.70 5.61 16.67
CA ALA A 285 -39.56 4.19 16.42
C ALA A 285 -39.41 3.86 14.92
N ASP A 286 -38.19 3.52 14.50
CA ASP A 286 -37.90 3.01 13.16
C ASP A 286 -38.41 1.56 13.05
N PRO A 287 -39.39 1.27 12.16
CA PRO A 287 -39.90 -0.10 11.97
C PRO A 287 -38.85 -1.08 11.43
N GLN A 288 -37.70 -0.62 10.94
CA GLN A 288 -36.56 -1.48 10.62
C GLN A 288 -35.85 -1.98 11.88
N ARG A 289 -35.83 -1.22 12.98
CA ARG A 289 -35.16 -1.59 14.22
C ARG A 289 -35.76 -2.85 14.84
N ASP A 290 -37.09 -2.89 14.97
CA ASP A 290 -37.79 -4.06 15.53
C ASP A 290 -37.64 -5.29 14.63
N LYS A 291 -37.60 -5.09 13.31
CA LYS A 291 -37.37 -6.16 12.32
C LYS A 291 -35.93 -6.69 12.33
N LEU A 292 -34.96 -5.86 12.72
CA LEU A 292 -33.57 -6.28 12.94
C LEU A 292 -33.44 -7.01 14.29
N GLN A 293 -34.12 -6.54 15.33
CA GLN A 293 -34.19 -7.18 16.65
C GLN A 293 -34.79 -8.59 16.55
N ASP A 294 -35.99 -8.73 15.97
CA ASP A 294 -36.70 -10.01 15.74
C ASP A 294 -35.93 -10.99 14.81
N ARG A 295 -35.00 -10.48 13.99
CA ARG A 295 -34.04 -11.31 13.25
C ARG A 295 -32.85 -11.76 14.10
N ASN A 296 -32.32 -10.87 14.94
CA ASN A 296 -31.19 -11.16 15.83
C ASN A 296 -31.59 -12.18 16.91
N ASP A 297 -32.79 -12.02 17.48
CA ASP A 297 -33.34 -12.92 18.50
C ASP A 297 -33.65 -14.32 17.92
N ARG A 298 -34.05 -14.41 16.64
CA ARG A 298 -34.16 -15.71 15.93
C ARG A 298 -32.81 -16.31 15.55
N ALA A 299 -31.79 -15.50 15.28
CA ALA A 299 -30.44 -15.99 14.97
C ALA A 299 -29.73 -16.54 16.22
N ASN A 300 -29.91 -15.88 17.37
CA ASN A 300 -29.28 -16.25 18.64
C ASN A 300 -30.06 -17.28 19.46
N GLY A 301 -31.21 -17.76 18.97
CA GLY A 301 -31.99 -18.82 19.61
C GLY A 301 -32.67 -18.45 20.93
N THR A 302 -32.63 -17.18 21.35
CA THR A 302 -33.18 -16.68 22.62
C THR A 302 -34.69 -16.38 22.57
N GLY A 303 -35.38 -16.83 21.52
CA GLY A 303 -36.82 -16.70 21.35
C GLY A 303 -37.62 -17.39 22.47
N ASN A 304 -38.03 -16.61 23.46
CA ASN A 304 -38.87 -17.03 24.58
C ASN A 304 -40.12 -17.80 24.08
N LYS A 305 -40.33 -19.01 24.59
CA LYS A 305 -41.59 -19.78 24.43
C LYS A 305 -42.73 -19.14 25.26
N GLY A 306 -43.11 -17.92 24.89
CA GLY A 306 -44.35 -17.28 25.33
C GLY A 306 -45.53 -17.86 24.56
N GLY A 307 -46.27 -18.79 25.19
CA GLY A 307 -47.32 -19.54 24.52
C GLY A 307 -48.56 -18.72 24.15
N ASN A 308 -49.30 -19.20 23.15
CA ASN A 308 -50.73 -18.93 23.02
C ASN A 308 -51.42 -20.17 22.45
N GLY A 309 -51.94 -21.01 23.35
CA GLY A 309 -52.69 -22.20 22.97
C GLY A 309 -54.03 -21.83 22.35
N ARG A 310 -54.18 -22.05 21.05
CA ARG A 310 -55.51 -22.08 20.41
C ARG A 310 -56.08 -23.48 20.55
N LYS A 311 -57.13 -23.58 21.36
CA LYS A 311 -58.03 -24.73 21.43
C LYS A 311 -58.86 -24.74 20.14
N TRP A 312 -58.95 -25.88 19.48
CA TRP A 312 -60.11 -26.48 18.78
C TRP A 312 -59.59 -27.77 18.13
#